data_AF-A0AAE8L5N8-F1
#
_entry.id   AF-A0AAE8L5N8-F1
#
_cell.length_a   1.000
_cell.length_b   1.000
_cell.length_c   1.000
_cell.angle_alpha   90.00
_cell.angle_beta   90.00
_cell.angle_gamma   90.00
#
_symmetry.space_group_name_H-M   'P 1'
#
loop_
_entity.id
_entity.type
_entity.pdbx_description
1 polymer ?
#
loop_
_entity_poly.entity_id
_entity_poly.type
_entity_poly.pdbx_seq_one_letter_code
_entity_poly.pdbx_strand_id
1 'polypeptide(L)'
;MSAGLPAAYAPQQDAALKAIAAWRRDGGSQVFRLFGYAGTGKTTLARRIAEDVDGTVVYGAFTGKAASVMRQKGCYDAATIHSLIYRTKEAEEGGPTFTLNRSGPAAKADLIIIDECSMVDSDLGNDLLSFERPVLVLGDPAQLPPVRGGGFFTEAEPDVMLTEVHRQAKDDPIVRMAMTIREGGRLELGSYGQSRVVSRRTLDPAEVLECDQVLVGLNKTRRLYNARLRELAGHTDPMPAIGEKLVCLRNDRVKGLLNGSTWTVQALRAPPRPDLIRLDVVPEDDPALRRKPTDIKVLRAMITGSDEEIPLFLRRETDEFTYGYALTVHKAQGSQWDRVTLFDESYAFREHRARWLYTGLTRAAQAITVVV
;
A
#
# COMPACT_ATOMS: atom_id res chain seq x y z
N MET A 1 -8.21 18.56 5.85
CA MET A 1 -8.83 18.69 7.18
C MET A 1 -8.75 17.32 7.85
N SER A 2 -8.02 17.20 8.97
CA SER A 2 -8.00 15.94 9.73
C SER A 2 -9.40 15.67 10.24
N ALA A 3 -9.97 14.51 9.90
CA ALA A 3 -11.18 14.06 10.56
C ALA A 3 -10.83 13.81 12.04
N GLY A 4 -11.37 14.65 12.92
CA GLY A 4 -11.26 14.49 14.37
C GLY A 4 -11.70 13.10 14.80
N LEU A 5 -11.20 12.63 15.95
CA LEU A 5 -11.66 11.36 16.50
C LEU A 5 -13.16 11.44 16.82
N PRO A 6 -13.90 10.33 16.62
CA PRO A 6 -15.32 10.32 16.89
C PRO A 6 -15.60 10.49 18.38
N ALA A 7 -16.68 11.17 18.72
CA ALA A 7 -17.11 11.37 20.10
C ALA A 7 -17.63 10.08 20.78
N ALA A 8 -18.00 9.08 19.98
CA ALA A 8 -18.48 7.78 20.46
C ALA A 8 -18.00 6.65 19.54
N TYR A 9 -17.68 5.49 20.14
CA TYR A 9 -17.22 4.28 19.46
C TYR A 9 -18.31 3.21 19.46
N ALA A 10 -18.31 2.34 18.45
CA ALA A 10 -19.21 1.18 18.43
C ALA A 10 -18.85 0.20 19.57
N PRO A 11 -19.80 -0.59 20.10
CA PRO A 11 -19.54 -1.46 21.26
C PRO A 11 -18.34 -2.39 21.10
N GLN A 12 -18.13 -2.95 19.90
CA GLN A 12 -16.99 -3.82 19.60
C GLN A 12 -15.65 -3.08 19.62
N GLN A 13 -15.64 -1.82 19.15
CA GLN A 13 -14.45 -0.98 19.21
C GLN A 13 -14.15 -0.54 20.65
N ASP A 14 -15.18 -0.23 21.42
CA ASP A 14 -15.06 0.15 22.83
C ASP A 14 -14.52 -1.02 23.67
N ALA A 15 -14.96 -2.24 23.36
CA ALA A 15 -14.39 -3.47 23.91
C ALA A 15 -12.93 -3.66 23.49
N ALA A 16 -12.58 -3.37 22.23
CA ALA A 16 -11.20 -3.42 21.74
C ALA A 16 -10.28 -2.45 22.49
N LEU A 17 -10.72 -1.19 22.69
CA LEU A 17 -9.98 -0.20 23.47
C LEU A 17 -9.73 -0.66 24.90
N LYS A 18 -10.75 -1.23 25.57
CA LYS A 18 -10.63 -1.78 26.92
C LYS A 18 -9.65 -2.95 26.98
N ALA A 19 -9.72 -3.88 26.02
CA ALA A 19 -8.81 -5.02 25.95
C ALA A 19 -7.35 -4.58 25.73
N ILE A 20 -7.12 -3.61 24.85
CA ILE A 20 -5.79 -3.05 24.58
C ILE A 20 -5.24 -2.31 25.80
N ALA A 21 -6.09 -1.54 26.51
CA ALA A 21 -5.69 -0.86 27.74
C ALA A 21 -5.33 -1.85 28.86
N ALA A 22 -6.07 -2.96 29.00
CA ALA A 22 -5.75 -4.03 29.95
C ALA A 22 -4.43 -4.71 29.58
N TRP A 23 -4.27 -5.12 28.32
CA TRP A 23 -3.05 -5.72 27.79
C TRP A 23 -1.80 -4.87 28.09
N ARG A 24 -1.87 -3.56 27.84
CA ARG A 24 -0.76 -2.63 28.12
C ARG A 24 -0.44 -2.51 29.61
N ARG A 25 -1.42 -2.65 30.49
CA ARG A 25 -1.24 -2.56 31.95
C ARG A 25 -0.66 -3.85 32.51
N ASP A 26 -1.15 -4.99 32.05
CA ASP A 26 -0.85 -6.30 32.63
C ASP A 26 0.53 -6.82 32.18
N GLY A 27 1.07 -6.33 31.06
CA GLY A 27 2.46 -6.56 30.64
C GLY A 27 2.80 -8.00 30.24
N GLY A 28 1.80 -8.84 29.95
CA GLY A 28 1.97 -10.27 29.69
C GLY A 28 2.55 -10.61 28.31
N SER A 29 1.83 -10.30 27.23
CA SER A 29 2.28 -10.56 25.85
C SER A 29 2.94 -9.34 25.23
N GLN A 30 4.00 -9.52 24.44
CA GLN A 30 4.63 -8.40 23.72
C GLN A 30 3.76 -7.90 22.55
N VAL A 31 2.92 -8.77 21.98
CA VAL A 31 2.12 -8.48 20.77
C VAL A 31 0.63 -8.52 21.09
N PHE A 32 -0.11 -7.53 20.57
CA PHE A 32 -1.57 -7.53 20.53
C PHE A 32 -2.05 -7.39 19.08
N ARG A 33 -2.97 -8.25 18.66
CA ARG A 33 -3.52 -8.34 17.30
C ARG A 33 -4.93 -7.78 17.25
N LEU A 34 -5.06 -6.57 16.71
CA LEU A 34 -6.35 -5.96 16.40
C LEU A 34 -6.65 -6.12 14.92
N PHE A 35 -7.37 -7.19 14.57
CA PHE A 35 -7.77 -7.43 13.19
C PHE A 35 -9.16 -6.90 12.91
N GLY A 36 -9.46 -6.70 11.64
CA GLY A 36 -10.79 -6.32 11.21
C GLY A 36 -10.86 -6.05 9.73
N TYR A 37 -12.08 -6.07 9.21
CA TYR A 37 -12.32 -5.83 7.79
C TYR A 37 -12.11 -4.36 7.41
N ALA A 38 -12.15 -4.06 6.12
CA ALA A 38 -12.17 -2.69 5.62
C ALA A 38 -13.43 -1.97 6.15
N GLY A 39 -13.27 -0.70 6.53
CA GLY A 39 -14.37 0.10 7.07
C GLY A 39 -14.72 -0.13 8.55
N THR A 40 -14.02 -1.02 9.28
CA THR A 40 -14.25 -1.24 10.73
C THR A 40 -13.55 -0.23 11.64
N GLY A 41 -12.76 0.68 11.06
CA GLY A 41 -12.17 1.81 11.80
C GLY A 41 -10.85 1.51 12.52
N LYS A 42 -10.08 0.49 12.10
CA LYS A 42 -8.77 0.12 12.68
C LYS A 42 -7.82 1.32 12.86
N THR A 43 -7.56 2.09 11.80
CA THR A 43 -6.67 3.27 11.84
C THR A 43 -7.21 4.37 12.76
N THR A 44 -8.54 4.50 12.89
CA THR A 44 -9.15 5.44 13.86
C THR A 44 -8.89 5.01 15.30
N LEU A 45 -8.98 3.71 15.58
CA LEU A 45 -8.63 3.17 16.90
C LEU A 45 -7.15 3.31 17.19
N ALA A 46 -6.28 3.09 16.20
CA ALA A 46 -4.84 3.29 16.34
C ALA A 46 -4.49 4.69 16.86
N ARG A 47 -5.12 5.73 16.29
CA ARG A 47 -4.95 7.11 16.75
C ARG A 47 -5.47 7.33 18.17
N ARG A 48 -6.66 6.81 18.48
CA ARG A 48 -7.25 6.93 19.82
C ARG A 48 -6.37 6.25 20.89
N ILE A 49 -5.90 5.05 20.60
CA ILE A 49 -5.01 4.29 21.48
C ILE A 49 -3.72 5.08 21.71
N ALA A 50 -3.18 5.71 20.68
CA ALA A 50 -1.97 6.49 20.81
C ALA A 50 -2.15 7.73 21.73
N GLU A 51 -3.33 8.36 21.72
CA GLU A 51 -3.65 9.45 22.64
C GLU A 51 -3.76 9.00 24.11
N ASP A 52 -4.06 7.71 24.35
CA ASP A 52 -4.14 7.11 25.70
C ASP A 52 -2.77 6.59 26.20
N VAL A 53 -1.70 6.75 25.42
CA VAL A 53 -0.34 6.38 25.85
C VAL A 53 0.35 7.58 26.45
N ASP A 54 0.64 7.52 27.75
CA ASP A 54 1.60 8.44 28.40
C ASP A 54 3.03 8.09 27.94
N GLY A 55 3.42 8.55 26.74
CA GLY A 55 4.74 8.24 26.18
C GLY A 55 4.85 8.38 24.67
N THR A 56 5.91 7.79 24.12
CA THR A 56 6.23 7.83 22.70
C THR A 56 5.53 6.68 21.96
N VAL A 57 4.64 7.02 21.04
CA VAL A 57 4.02 6.05 20.11
C VAL A 57 4.65 6.19 18.74
N VAL A 58 5.10 5.09 18.16
CA VAL A 58 5.62 5.07 16.79
C VAL A 58 4.72 4.24 15.89
N TYR A 59 4.45 4.75 14.69
CA TYR A 59 3.62 4.08 13.69
C TYR A 59 4.50 3.47 12.60
N GLY A 60 4.27 2.21 12.29
CA GLY A 60 4.95 1.46 11.26
C GLY A 60 4.00 0.85 10.25
N ALA A 61 4.48 0.63 9.04
CA ALA A 61 3.82 -0.21 8.05
C ALA A 61 4.83 -1.01 7.24
N PHE A 62 4.39 -2.07 6.57
CA PHE A 62 5.29 -2.87 5.73
C PHE A 62 5.85 -2.07 4.55
N THR A 63 5.00 -1.32 3.84
CA THR A 63 5.40 -0.50 2.68
C THR A 63 5.40 0.99 2.98
N GLY A 64 6.22 1.75 2.25
CA GLY A 64 6.25 3.21 2.36
C GLY A 64 4.93 3.86 1.96
N LYS A 65 4.20 3.23 1.02
CA LYS A 65 2.88 3.69 0.57
C LYS A 65 1.81 3.46 1.64
N ALA A 66 1.83 2.32 2.33
CA ALA A 66 0.98 2.10 3.51
C ALA A 66 1.26 3.14 4.61
N ALA A 67 2.54 3.41 4.90
CA ALA A 67 2.92 4.46 5.84
C ALA A 67 2.42 5.85 5.40
N SER A 68 2.46 6.17 4.10
CA SER A 68 1.89 7.41 3.56
C SER A 68 0.37 7.49 3.77
N VAL A 69 -0.36 6.40 3.52
CA VAL A 69 -1.81 6.33 3.78
C VAL A 69 -2.12 6.53 5.27
N MET A 70 -1.32 5.97 6.18
CA MET A 70 -1.45 6.21 7.61
C MET A 70 -1.24 7.70 7.95
N ARG A 71 -0.21 8.36 7.39
CA ARG A 71 0.03 9.80 7.58
C ARG A 71 -1.15 10.64 7.13
N GLN A 72 -1.74 10.33 5.98
CA GLN A 72 -2.95 11.02 5.48
C GLN A 72 -4.15 10.85 6.41
N LYS A 73 -4.23 9.74 7.14
CA LYS A 73 -5.26 9.45 8.14
C LYS A 73 -4.96 10.01 9.54
N GLY A 74 -3.89 10.79 9.69
CA GLY A 74 -3.53 11.49 10.93
C GLY A 74 -2.45 10.81 11.78
N CYS A 75 -1.83 9.73 11.31
CA CYS A 75 -0.64 9.14 11.96
C CYS A 75 0.62 9.82 11.39
N TYR A 76 0.85 11.10 11.70
CA TYR A 76 1.77 12.00 10.96
C TYR A 76 3.23 11.50 10.84
N ASP A 77 3.71 10.70 11.80
CA ASP A 77 5.08 10.17 11.82
C ASP A 77 5.18 8.70 11.38
N ALA A 78 4.15 8.16 10.72
CA ALA A 78 4.19 6.78 10.25
C ALA A 78 5.34 6.56 9.26
N ALA A 79 6.12 5.50 9.49
CA ALA A 79 7.27 5.10 8.67
C ALA A 79 7.18 3.62 8.28
N THR A 80 8.12 3.14 7.47
CA THR A 80 8.23 1.70 7.24
C THR A 80 8.84 1.01 8.46
N ILE A 81 8.48 -0.24 8.73
CA ILE A 81 9.10 -1.06 9.81
C ILE A 81 10.62 -1.02 9.69
N HIS A 82 11.14 -1.20 8.47
CA HIS A 82 12.57 -1.11 8.16
C HIS A 82 13.23 0.20 8.60
N SER A 83 12.54 1.33 8.50
CA SER A 83 13.06 2.64 8.94
C SER A 83 12.96 2.84 10.44
N LEU A 84 12.03 2.16 11.11
CA LEU A 84 11.91 2.17 12.57
C LEU A 84 13.01 1.35 13.24
N ILE A 85 13.35 0.19 12.66
CA ILE A 85 14.19 -0.81 13.33
C ILE A 85 15.62 -0.92 12.79
N TYR A 86 15.91 -0.50 11.56
CA TYR A 86 17.26 -0.59 10.99
C TYR A 86 17.92 0.78 10.80
N ARG A 87 19.24 0.78 10.94
CA ARG A 87 20.13 1.84 10.45
C ARG A 87 21.03 1.28 9.37
N THR A 88 21.36 2.13 8.41
CA THR A 88 22.32 1.81 7.36
C THR A 88 23.73 2.03 7.89
N LYS A 89 24.62 1.06 7.68
CA LYS A 89 26.06 1.23 7.88
C LYS A 89 26.74 1.09 6.53
N GLU A 90 27.63 2.02 6.21
CA GLU A 90 28.51 1.89 5.04
C GLU A 90 29.53 0.80 5.34
N ALA A 91 29.62 -0.19 4.44
CA ALA A 91 30.69 -1.18 4.45
C ALA A 91 31.72 -0.81 3.39
N GLU A 92 33.01 -0.97 3.70
CA GLU A 92 34.13 -0.63 2.81
C GLU A 92 34.11 -1.45 1.51
N GLU A 93 33.54 -2.66 1.51
CA GLU A 93 33.23 -3.46 0.31
C GLU A 93 31.87 -4.15 0.47
N GLY A 94 31.03 -4.12 -0.58
CA GLY A 94 29.78 -4.90 -0.65
C GLY A 94 28.45 -4.13 -0.57
N GLY A 95 28.48 -2.82 -0.34
CA GLY A 95 27.29 -1.97 -0.30
C GLY A 95 26.69 -1.82 1.11
N PRO A 96 25.57 -1.09 1.25
CA PRO A 96 25.00 -0.76 2.55
C PRO A 96 24.56 -2.01 3.31
N THR A 97 25.06 -2.17 4.54
CA THR A 97 24.59 -3.24 5.46
C THR A 97 23.54 -2.65 6.39
N PHE A 98 22.45 -3.39 6.61
CA PHE A 98 21.42 -3.02 7.57
C PHE A 98 21.70 -3.69 8.91
N THR A 99 21.71 -2.88 9.98
CA THR A 99 21.87 -3.38 11.34
C THR A 99 20.77 -2.81 12.23
N LEU A 100 20.38 -3.55 13.26
CA LEU A 100 19.36 -3.11 14.21
C LEU A 100 19.76 -1.77 14.86
N ASN A 101 18.84 -0.83 14.85
CA ASN A 101 19.01 0.51 15.37
C ASN A 101 18.57 0.61 16.83
N ARG A 102 19.40 0.11 17.75
CA ARG A 102 19.13 0.07 19.20
C ARG A 102 19.01 1.45 19.88
N SER A 103 19.28 2.54 19.17
CA SER A 103 19.05 3.92 19.64
C SER A 103 17.98 4.67 18.83
N GLY A 104 17.32 3.96 17.90
CA GLY A 104 16.33 4.50 16.98
C GLY A 104 14.92 4.65 17.55
N PRO A 105 13.94 5.00 16.70
CA PRO A 105 12.56 5.23 17.11
C PRO A 105 11.93 4.04 17.83
N ALA A 106 12.08 2.82 17.29
CA ALA A 106 11.51 1.61 17.89
C ALA A 106 12.05 1.35 19.30
N ALA A 107 13.35 1.59 19.53
CA ALA A 107 13.99 1.36 20.84
C ALA A 107 13.52 2.33 21.94
N LYS A 108 12.95 3.47 21.56
CA LYS A 108 12.49 4.53 22.47
C LYS A 108 10.97 4.57 22.63
N ALA A 109 10.25 3.69 21.93
CA ALA A 109 8.80 3.67 21.92
C ALA A 109 8.24 2.99 23.18
N ASP A 110 7.15 3.55 23.70
CA ASP A 110 6.30 2.96 24.72
C ASP A 110 5.18 2.10 24.10
N LEU A 111 4.89 2.35 22.81
CA LEU A 111 4.02 1.52 21.97
C LEU A 111 4.44 1.63 20.51
N ILE A 112 4.55 0.48 19.85
CA ILE A 112 4.72 0.40 18.39
C ILE A 112 3.39 -0.04 17.78
N ILE A 113 2.85 0.72 16.84
CA ILE A 113 1.62 0.36 16.11
C ILE A 113 1.97 0.05 14.65
N ILE A 114 1.71 -1.19 14.20
CA ILE A 114 2.00 -1.64 12.84
C ILE A 114 0.71 -1.84 12.05
N ASP A 115 0.55 -1.18 10.91
CA ASP A 115 -0.55 -1.43 9.95
C ASP A 115 -0.10 -2.29 8.77
N GLU A 116 -1.07 -2.91 8.08
CA GLU A 116 -0.85 -3.85 6.97
C GLU A 116 0.15 -4.96 7.35
N CYS A 117 -0.01 -5.55 8.55
CA CYS A 117 0.92 -6.53 9.11
C CYS A 117 0.92 -7.88 8.36
N SER A 118 -0.02 -8.08 7.44
CA SER A 118 -0.14 -9.31 6.63
C SER A 118 1.10 -9.58 5.78
N MET A 119 1.83 -8.52 5.38
CA MET A 119 3.01 -8.64 4.53
C MET A 119 4.33 -8.82 5.30
N VAL A 120 4.30 -8.87 6.64
CA VAL A 120 5.51 -9.00 7.46
C VAL A 120 5.94 -10.47 7.53
N ASP A 121 7.18 -10.75 7.12
CA ASP A 121 7.79 -12.08 7.24
C ASP A 121 8.41 -12.32 8.63
N SER A 122 8.87 -13.55 8.86
CA SER A 122 9.41 -13.97 10.16
C SER A 122 10.67 -13.22 10.56
N ASP A 123 11.57 -12.93 9.62
CA ASP A 123 12.83 -12.24 9.93
C ASP A 123 12.56 -10.81 10.39
N LEU A 124 11.76 -10.06 9.62
CA LEU A 124 11.39 -8.69 9.97
C LEU A 124 10.55 -8.64 11.26
N GLY A 125 9.66 -9.63 11.45
CA GLY A 125 8.86 -9.79 12.65
C GLY A 125 9.71 -10.02 13.89
N ASN A 126 10.62 -10.98 13.85
CA ASN A 126 11.54 -11.29 14.95
C ASN A 126 12.46 -10.10 15.28
N ASP A 127 12.99 -9.43 14.25
CA ASP A 127 13.82 -8.24 14.42
C ASP A 127 13.05 -7.11 15.10
N LEU A 128 11.78 -6.89 14.74
CA LEU A 128 10.90 -5.93 15.40
C LEU A 128 10.66 -6.31 16.87
N LEU A 129 10.36 -7.58 17.16
CA LEU A 129 10.10 -8.02 18.54
C LEU A 129 11.36 -8.04 19.43
N SER A 130 12.55 -8.06 18.81
CA SER A 130 13.82 -7.99 19.53
C SER A 130 14.02 -6.67 20.28
N PHE A 131 13.22 -5.64 20.02
CA PHE A 131 13.23 -4.36 20.73
C PHE A 131 12.50 -4.41 22.08
N GLU A 132 11.79 -5.51 22.37
CA GLU A 132 11.12 -5.75 23.65
C GLU A 132 10.13 -4.65 24.03
N ARG A 133 9.47 -4.06 23.01
CA ARG A 133 8.44 -3.04 23.18
C ARG A 133 7.06 -3.62 22.92
N PRO A 134 5.99 -3.13 23.57
CA PRO A 134 4.63 -3.50 23.20
C PRO A 134 4.37 -3.19 21.72
N VAL A 135 3.87 -4.18 20.98
CA VAL A 135 3.55 -4.06 19.54
C VAL A 135 2.06 -4.34 19.32
N LEU A 136 1.32 -3.31 18.94
CA LEU A 136 -0.04 -3.44 18.44
C LEU A 136 0.00 -3.62 16.92
N VAL A 137 -0.50 -4.75 16.42
CA VAL A 137 -0.57 -5.02 14.98
C VAL A 137 -2.01 -4.94 14.48
N LEU A 138 -2.18 -4.24 13.36
CA LEU A 138 -3.43 -4.05 12.66
C LEU A 138 -3.40 -4.85 11.36
N GLY A 139 -4.45 -5.65 11.15
CA GLY A 139 -4.53 -6.55 10.00
C GLY A 139 -5.95 -6.68 9.46
N ASP A 140 -6.05 -7.14 8.23
CA ASP A 140 -7.30 -7.53 7.60
C ASP A 140 -7.16 -8.96 7.03
N PRO A 141 -7.76 -9.97 7.67
CA PRO A 141 -7.61 -11.36 7.26
C PRO A 141 -8.32 -11.69 5.94
N ALA A 142 -9.19 -10.79 5.43
CA ALA A 142 -9.84 -10.95 4.13
C ALA A 142 -8.98 -10.45 2.97
N GLN A 143 -7.87 -9.75 3.24
CA GLN A 143 -6.93 -9.35 2.19
C GLN A 143 -6.06 -10.54 1.71
N LEU A 144 -5.44 -10.36 0.54
CA LEU A 144 -4.46 -11.28 -0.01
C LEU A 144 -3.30 -11.53 0.98
N PRO A 145 -2.89 -12.80 1.15
CA PRO A 145 -1.68 -13.13 1.89
C PRO A 145 -0.42 -12.68 1.10
N PRO A 146 0.76 -12.70 1.75
CA PRO A 146 2.04 -12.54 1.06
C PRO A 146 2.17 -13.49 -0.14
N VAL A 147 2.88 -13.04 -1.18
CA VAL A 147 3.18 -13.87 -2.37
C VAL A 147 4.18 -14.98 -2.03
N ARG A 148 5.05 -14.77 -1.02
CA ARG A 148 6.03 -15.74 -0.52
C ARG A 148 6.10 -15.63 1.00
N GLY A 149 6.25 -16.78 1.66
CA GLY A 149 6.29 -16.88 3.12
C GLY A 149 4.92 -16.78 3.77
N GLY A 150 4.88 -17.06 5.08
CA GLY A 150 3.74 -16.81 5.95
C GLY A 150 3.74 -15.38 6.48
N GLY A 151 2.56 -14.86 6.82
CA GLY A 151 2.47 -13.56 7.50
C GLY A 151 2.69 -13.73 9.00
N PHE A 152 3.85 -13.31 9.50
CA PHE A 152 4.32 -13.54 10.88
C PHE A 152 3.29 -13.19 11.95
N PHE A 153 2.59 -12.07 11.75
CA PHE A 153 1.56 -11.62 12.69
C PHE A 153 0.18 -12.25 12.44
N THR A 154 -0.10 -12.65 11.19
CA THR A 154 -1.43 -13.09 10.74
C THR A 154 -1.65 -14.60 10.77
N GLU A 155 -0.61 -15.40 11.05
CA GLU A 155 -0.75 -16.85 11.26
C GLU A 155 -1.37 -17.21 12.62
N ALA A 156 -1.33 -16.29 13.58
CA ALA A 156 -2.00 -16.44 14.87
C ALA A 156 -3.38 -15.79 14.86
N GLU A 157 -4.28 -16.30 15.69
CA GLU A 157 -5.61 -15.71 15.87
C GLU A 157 -5.51 -14.28 16.42
N PRO A 158 -6.42 -13.38 16.00
CA PRO A 158 -6.47 -12.05 16.57
C PRO A 158 -6.94 -12.06 18.02
N ASP A 159 -6.32 -11.23 18.86
CA ASP A 159 -6.81 -10.95 20.21
C ASP A 159 -8.18 -10.27 20.17
N VAL A 160 -8.40 -9.40 19.17
CA VAL A 160 -9.71 -8.82 18.86
C VAL A 160 -9.93 -8.78 17.36
N MET A 161 -11.09 -9.28 16.92
CA MET A 161 -11.57 -9.18 15.54
C MET A 161 -12.73 -8.19 15.44
N LEU A 162 -12.52 -7.07 14.75
CA LEU A 162 -13.57 -6.12 14.41
C LEU A 162 -14.32 -6.61 13.17
N THR A 163 -15.60 -6.93 13.37
CA THR A 163 -16.49 -7.46 12.33
C THR A 163 -17.57 -6.47 11.94
N GLU A 164 -17.92 -5.54 12.84
CA GLU A 164 -18.95 -4.54 12.56
C GLU A 164 -18.38 -3.34 11.79
N VAL A 165 -18.95 -3.11 10.61
CA VAL A 165 -18.71 -1.90 9.82
C VAL A 165 -19.52 -0.74 10.40
N HIS A 166 -18.88 0.43 10.52
CA HIS A 166 -19.51 1.66 11.00
C HIS A 166 -20.78 2.00 10.22
N ARG A 167 -21.78 2.60 10.87
CA ARG A 167 -23.04 3.00 10.18
C ARG A 167 -22.75 3.89 8.97
N GLN A 168 -21.83 4.83 9.08
CA GLN A 168 -21.40 5.69 7.97
C GLN A 168 -20.71 4.91 6.82
N ALA A 169 -20.05 3.80 7.14
CA ALA A 169 -19.39 2.92 6.17
C ALA A 169 -20.31 1.80 5.66
N LYS A 170 -21.48 1.56 6.27
CA LYS A 170 -22.49 0.61 5.76
C LYS A 170 -23.19 1.15 4.52
N ASP A 171 -23.33 2.47 4.41
CA ASP A 171 -23.91 3.11 3.23
C ASP A 171 -22.88 3.22 2.07
N ASP A 172 -21.59 3.09 2.40
CA ASP A 172 -20.50 3.08 1.41
C ASP A 172 -20.67 1.88 0.45
N PRO A 173 -20.77 2.14 -0.86
CA PRO A 173 -20.97 1.07 -1.83
C PRO A 173 -19.77 0.13 -1.96
N ILE A 174 -18.54 0.64 -1.82
CA ILE A 174 -17.31 -0.16 -1.92
C ILE A 174 -17.28 -1.15 -0.75
N VAL A 175 -17.60 -0.70 0.47
CA VAL A 175 -17.64 -1.56 1.65
C VAL A 175 -18.71 -2.65 1.49
N ARG A 176 -19.90 -2.31 0.99
CA ARG A 176 -20.96 -3.31 0.71
C ARG A 176 -20.52 -4.32 -0.35
N MET A 177 -19.93 -3.87 -1.46
CA MET A 177 -19.39 -4.75 -2.50
C MET A 177 -18.31 -5.69 -1.93
N ALA A 178 -17.41 -5.17 -1.09
CA ALA A 178 -16.38 -5.97 -0.43
C ALA A 178 -16.97 -7.00 0.53
N MET A 179 -17.99 -6.64 1.30
CA MET A 179 -18.72 -7.56 2.18
C MET A 179 -19.39 -8.68 1.38
N THR A 180 -20.08 -8.35 0.28
CA THR A 180 -20.70 -9.34 -0.62
C THR A 180 -19.68 -10.38 -1.09
N ILE A 181 -18.50 -9.94 -1.55
CA ILE A 181 -17.45 -10.85 -2.01
C ILE A 181 -16.89 -11.71 -0.86
N ARG A 182 -16.65 -11.10 0.29
CA ARG A 182 -16.15 -11.81 1.48
C ARG A 182 -17.11 -12.91 1.94
N GLU A 183 -18.40 -12.66 1.88
CA GLU A 183 -19.46 -13.59 2.29
C GLU A 183 -19.77 -14.67 1.24
N GLY A 184 -18.97 -14.74 0.16
CA GLY A 184 -19.12 -15.73 -0.91
C GLY A 184 -20.12 -15.34 -2.00
N GLY A 185 -20.67 -14.14 -1.93
CA GLY A 185 -21.54 -13.57 -2.95
C GLY A 185 -20.81 -13.20 -4.23
N ARG A 186 -21.58 -12.72 -5.21
CA ARG A 186 -21.08 -12.23 -6.50
C ARG A 186 -21.60 -10.83 -6.74
N LEU A 187 -20.83 -10.05 -7.48
CA LEU A 187 -21.24 -8.73 -7.94
C LEU A 187 -21.98 -8.87 -9.27
N GLU A 188 -23.19 -8.34 -9.33
CA GLU A 188 -23.99 -8.28 -10.55
C GLU A 188 -23.70 -7.00 -11.34
N LEU A 189 -23.90 -7.04 -12.65
CA LEU A 189 -23.78 -5.87 -13.51
C LEU A 189 -24.78 -4.78 -13.06
N GLY A 190 -24.32 -3.53 -12.98
CA GLY A 190 -25.16 -2.42 -12.57
C GLY A 190 -24.43 -1.39 -11.70
N SER A 191 -25.20 -0.44 -11.18
CA SER A 191 -24.70 0.67 -10.36
C SER A 191 -24.84 0.37 -8.86
N TYR A 192 -23.82 0.76 -8.11
CA TYR A 192 -23.69 0.65 -6.66
C TYR A 192 -23.33 2.03 -6.13
N GLY A 193 -24.30 2.96 -6.10
CA GLY A 193 -24.01 4.37 -5.79
C GLY A 193 -23.09 5.00 -6.85
N GLN A 194 -21.93 5.52 -6.43
CA GLN A 194 -20.89 6.04 -7.34
C GLN A 194 -20.02 4.94 -7.97
N SER A 195 -20.11 3.72 -7.45
CA SER A 195 -19.41 2.54 -7.97
C SER A 195 -20.30 1.78 -8.96
N ARG A 196 -19.72 0.90 -9.76
CA ARG A 196 -20.47 0.07 -10.71
C ARG A 196 -19.70 -1.17 -11.14
N VAL A 197 -20.44 -2.12 -11.69
CA VAL A 197 -19.92 -3.34 -12.31
C VAL A 197 -20.37 -3.35 -13.75
N VAL A 198 -19.41 -3.40 -14.67
CA VAL A 198 -19.65 -3.30 -16.10
C VAL A 198 -19.00 -4.47 -16.83
N SER A 199 -19.52 -4.81 -18.00
CA SER A 199 -18.85 -5.75 -18.89
C SER A 199 -17.73 -5.05 -19.66
N ARG A 200 -16.72 -5.79 -20.12
CA ARG A 200 -15.69 -5.26 -21.04
C ARG A 200 -16.25 -4.60 -22.30
N ARG A 201 -17.45 -5.00 -22.76
CA ARG A 201 -18.08 -4.47 -23.99
C ARG A 201 -18.72 -3.10 -23.79
N THR A 202 -19.12 -2.80 -22.56
CA THR A 202 -19.83 -1.58 -22.18
C THR A 202 -18.92 -0.57 -21.49
N LEU A 203 -17.63 -0.90 -21.34
CA LEU A 203 -16.64 -0.02 -20.72
C LEU A 203 -16.27 1.10 -21.69
N ASP A 204 -16.45 2.35 -21.28
CA ASP A 204 -15.96 3.51 -22.02
C ASP A 204 -14.45 3.68 -21.75
N PRO A 205 -13.58 3.66 -22.79
CA PRO A 205 -12.16 3.91 -22.63
C PRO A 205 -11.82 5.25 -21.96
N ALA A 206 -12.63 6.28 -22.14
CA ALA A 206 -12.41 7.59 -21.53
C ALA A 206 -12.46 7.51 -19.99
N GLU A 207 -13.39 6.71 -19.44
CA GLU A 207 -13.53 6.52 -18.00
C GLU A 207 -12.32 5.81 -17.39
N VAL A 208 -11.65 4.93 -18.15
CA VAL A 208 -10.42 4.26 -17.71
C VAL A 208 -9.25 5.23 -17.67
N LEU A 209 -9.17 6.19 -18.60
CA LEU A 209 -8.15 7.24 -18.58
C LEU A 209 -8.36 8.25 -17.46
N GLU A 210 -9.60 8.50 -17.07
CA GLU A 210 -9.94 9.44 -16.00
C GLU A 210 -9.74 8.86 -14.60
N CYS A 211 -9.68 7.54 -14.44
CA CYS A 211 -9.49 6.95 -13.12
C CYS A 211 -8.08 7.22 -12.57
N ASP A 212 -7.95 7.26 -11.24
CA ASP A 212 -6.66 7.55 -10.62
C ASP A 212 -5.71 6.35 -10.75
N GLN A 213 -6.26 5.13 -10.75
CA GLN A 213 -5.49 3.90 -10.88
C GLN A 213 -6.28 2.76 -11.54
N VAL A 214 -5.66 2.11 -12.52
CA VAL A 214 -6.13 0.81 -13.04
C VAL A 214 -5.47 -0.33 -12.26
N LEU A 215 -6.28 -1.30 -11.85
CA LEU A 215 -5.84 -2.52 -11.17
C LEU A 215 -6.18 -3.77 -11.99
N VAL A 216 -5.21 -4.69 -12.05
CA VAL A 216 -5.30 -5.97 -12.76
C VAL A 216 -4.70 -7.09 -11.90
N GLY A 217 -4.85 -8.35 -12.31
CA GLY A 217 -4.31 -9.49 -11.58
C GLY A 217 -2.87 -9.81 -11.96
N LEU A 218 -2.62 -9.96 -13.27
CA LEU A 218 -1.40 -10.56 -13.78
C LEU A 218 -0.40 -9.51 -14.28
N ASN A 219 0.90 -9.81 -14.18
CA ASN A 219 1.95 -8.95 -14.75
C ASN A 219 1.87 -8.84 -16.28
N LYS A 220 1.45 -9.90 -16.97
CA LYS A 220 1.20 -9.88 -18.41
C LYS A 220 0.10 -8.86 -18.75
N THR A 221 -1.01 -8.91 -18.03
CA THR A 221 -2.12 -7.97 -18.22
C THR A 221 -1.72 -6.55 -17.83
N ARG A 222 -0.92 -6.38 -16.77
CA ARG A 222 -0.35 -5.08 -16.38
C ARG A 222 0.44 -4.45 -17.51
N ARG A 223 1.36 -5.20 -18.15
CA ARG A 223 2.15 -4.71 -19.29
C ARG A 223 1.24 -4.33 -20.47
N LEU A 224 0.24 -5.17 -20.78
CA LEU A 224 -0.74 -4.92 -21.84
C LEU A 224 -1.55 -3.64 -21.61
N TYR A 225 -2.15 -3.47 -20.43
CA TYR A 225 -2.96 -2.27 -20.14
C TYR A 225 -2.12 -1.01 -20.05
N ASN A 226 -0.89 -1.06 -19.53
CA ASN A 226 0.00 0.11 -19.60
C ASN A 226 0.24 0.53 -21.06
N ALA A 227 0.56 -0.40 -21.96
CA ALA A 227 0.74 -0.07 -23.37
C ALA A 227 -0.55 0.49 -24.01
N ARG A 228 -1.71 -0.11 -23.72
CA ARG A 228 -2.99 0.33 -24.27
C ARG A 228 -3.43 1.71 -23.76
N LEU A 229 -3.24 1.99 -22.47
CA LEU A 229 -3.60 3.28 -21.88
C LEU A 229 -2.71 4.39 -22.41
N ARG A 230 -1.43 4.11 -22.66
CA ARG A 230 -0.52 5.03 -23.35
C ARG A 230 -0.98 5.34 -24.76
N GLU A 231 -1.32 4.31 -25.54
CA GLU A 231 -1.84 4.48 -26.90
C GLU A 231 -3.12 5.33 -26.92
N LEU A 232 -4.06 5.05 -26.00
CA LEU A 232 -5.30 5.83 -25.86
C LEU A 232 -5.05 7.29 -25.44
N ALA A 233 -4.01 7.54 -24.66
CA ALA A 233 -3.55 8.89 -24.32
C ALA A 233 -2.71 9.56 -25.43
N GLY A 234 -2.52 8.90 -26.58
CA GLY A 234 -1.76 9.43 -27.72
C GLY A 234 -0.24 9.24 -27.63
N HIS A 235 0.24 8.42 -26.70
CA HIS A 235 1.67 8.11 -26.52
C HIS A 235 2.06 6.85 -27.27
N THR A 236 2.70 7.00 -28.43
CA THR A 236 3.18 5.89 -29.27
C THR A 236 4.67 5.60 -29.13
N ASP A 237 5.46 6.56 -28.63
CA ASP A 237 6.89 6.33 -28.37
C ASP A 237 7.06 5.34 -27.19
N PRO A 238 7.97 4.36 -27.25
CA PRO A 238 8.22 3.47 -26.12
C PRO A 238 8.72 4.17 -24.86
N MET A 239 9.37 5.33 -24.98
CA MET A 239 9.93 6.11 -23.89
C MET A 239 8.90 7.06 -23.27
N PRO A 240 9.08 7.42 -21.98
CA PRO A 240 8.10 8.26 -21.29
C PRO A 240 8.14 9.70 -21.81
N ALA A 241 6.97 10.29 -22.00
CA ALA A 241 6.78 11.71 -22.25
C ALA A 241 6.41 12.48 -20.98
N ILE A 242 6.42 13.81 -21.05
CA ILE A 242 5.91 14.68 -19.98
C ILE A 242 4.42 14.39 -19.77
N GLY A 243 4.00 14.33 -18.51
CA GLY A 243 2.64 13.99 -18.09
C GLY A 243 2.39 12.49 -17.88
N GLU A 244 3.31 11.62 -18.32
CA GLU A 244 3.10 10.18 -18.19
C GLU A 244 3.28 9.68 -16.76
N LYS A 245 2.48 8.66 -16.40
CA LYS A 245 2.50 8.02 -15.08
C LYS A 245 3.50 6.87 -15.03
N LEU A 246 4.42 6.95 -14.07
CA LEU A 246 5.40 5.92 -13.74
C LEU A 246 5.14 5.35 -12.34
N VAL A 247 5.60 4.12 -12.11
CA VAL A 247 5.65 3.49 -10.80
C VAL A 247 7.09 3.19 -10.42
N CYS A 248 7.46 3.54 -9.20
CA CYS A 248 8.76 3.22 -8.63
C CYS A 248 8.79 1.76 -8.17
N LEU A 249 9.84 1.03 -8.51
CA LEU A 249 9.99 -0.40 -8.22
C LEU A 249 10.99 -0.68 -7.09
N ARG A 250 11.72 0.34 -6.64
CA ARG A 250 12.75 0.20 -5.61
C ARG A 250 12.80 1.41 -4.69
N ASN A 251 12.99 1.17 -3.40
CA ASN A 251 13.16 2.24 -2.43
C ASN A 251 14.50 2.98 -2.63
N ASP A 252 14.47 4.31 -2.51
CA ASP A 252 15.65 5.17 -2.35
C ASP A 252 15.35 6.20 -1.25
N ARG A 253 16.04 6.09 -0.12
CA ARG A 253 15.79 6.96 1.04
C ARG A 253 16.27 8.40 0.82
N VAL A 254 17.35 8.60 0.06
CA VAL A 254 17.94 9.92 -0.17
C VAL A 254 17.01 10.74 -1.07
N LYS A 255 16.47 10.08 -2.10
CA LYS A 255 15.53 10.69 -3.05
C LYS A 255 14.06 10.65 -2.59
N GLY A 256 13.76 9.93 -1.51
CA GLY A 256 12.41 9.73 -1.02
C GLY A 256 11.55 8.83 -1.91
N LEU A 257 12.17 7.96 -2.72
CA LEU A 257 11.46 7.03 -3.59
C LEU A 257 10.98 5.82 -2.81
N LEU A 258 9.70 5.45 -3.01
CA LEU A 258 9.06 4.33 -2.32
C LEU A 258 8.58 3.31 -3.37
N ASN A 259 8.90 2.03 -3.18
CA ASN A 259 8.42 0.96 -4.04
C ASN A 259 6.88 0.94 -4.04
N GLY A 260 6.29 0.92 -5.23
CA GLY A 260 4.85 0.99 -5.46
C GLY A 260 4.27 2.41 -5.50
N SER A 261 5.04 3.45 -5.16
CA SER A 261 4.56 4.83 -5.30
C SER A 261 4.47 5.26 -6.76
N THR A 262 3.47 6.09 -7.05
CA THR A 262 3.20 6.58 -8.40
C THR A 262 3.72 8.01 -8.59
N TRP A 263 4.25 8.28 -9.79
CA TRP A 263 4.95 9.51 -10.11
C TRP A 263 4.58 9.99 -11.50
N THR A 264 4.43 11.29 -11.68
CA THR A 264 4.18 11.92 -12.97
C THR A 264 5.48 12.51 -13.51
N VAL A 265 5.78 12.25 -14.79
CA VAL A 265 6.93 12.86 -15.48
C VAL A 265 6.67 14.36 -15.67
N GLN A 266 7.55 15.20 -15.13
CA GLN A 266 7.46 16.66 -15.26
C GLN A 266 8.40 17.21 -16.34
N ALA A 267 9.61 16.66 -16.45
CA ALA A 267 10.57 17.10 -17.46
C ALA A 267 11.44 15.95 -17.97
N LEU A 268 11.85 16.05 -19.23
CA LEU A 268 12.86 15.19 -19.84
C LEU A 268 14.22 15.89 -19.75
N ARG A 269 15.26 15.18 -19.31
CA ARG A 269 16.62 15.69 -19.21
C ARG A 269 17.53 14.96 -20.19
N ALA A 270 18.65 15.60 -20.54
CA ALA A 270 19.67 14.96 -21.36
C ALA A 270 20.16 13.67 -20.68
N PRO A 271 20.12 12.52 -21.37
CA PRO A 271 20.55 11.26 -20.77
C PRO A 271 22.07 11.27 -20.57
N PRO A 272 22.59 10.76 -19.44
CA PRO A 272 24.02 10.70 -19.21
C PRO A 272 24.73 9.65 -20.09
N ARG A 273 24.01 8.63 -20.57
CA ARG A 273 24.47 7.61 -21.52
C ARG A 273 23.29 7.07 -22.35
N PRO A 274 23.53 6.48 -23.54
CA PRO A 274 22.47 6.13 -24.49
C PRO A 274 21.43 5.12 -23.97
N ASP A 275 21.81 4.22 -23.07
CA ASP A 275 20.95 3.20 -22.47
C ASP A 275 20.11 3.72 -21.29
N LEU A 276 20.33 4.98 -20.87
CA LEU A 276 19.57 5.63 -19.82
C LEU A 276 18.59 6.67 -20.37
N ILE A 277 17.54 6.89 -19.60
CA ILE A 277 16.73 8.10 -19.63
C ILE A 277 16.91 8.85 -18.31
N ARG A 278 16.81 10.17 -18.36
CA ARG A 278 16.87 11.03 -17.18
C ARG A 278 15.63 11.90 -17.15
N LEU A 279 14.91 11.87 -16.04
CA LEU A 279 13.61 12.50 -15.89
C LEU A 279 13.57 13.29 -14.58
N ASP A 280 12.83 14.40 -14.58
CA ASP A 280 12.32 14.96 -13.33
C ASP A 280 10.90 14.45 -13.13
N VAL A 281 10.64 13.86 -11.98
CA VAL A 281 9.33 13.31 -11.63
C VAL A 281 8.78 13.93 -10.35
N VAL A 282 7.45 14.03 -10.26
CA VAL A 282 6.75 14.48 -9.05
C VAL A 282 5.84 13.36 -8.52
N PRO A 283 5.78 13.14 -7.20
CA PRO A 283 4.94 12.07 -6.65
C PRO A 283 3.46 12.44 -6.76
N GLU A 284 2.60 11.49 -7.17
CA GLU A 284 1.15 11.72 -7.24
C GLU A 284 0.51 11.68 -5.85
N ASP A 285 1.05 10.86 -4.97
CA ASP A 285 0.36 10.40 -3.76
C ASP A 285 0.44 11.37 -2.58
N ASP A 286 1.40 12.28 -2.56
CA ASP A 286 1.65 13.17 -1.43
C ASP A 286 1.63 14.64 -1.87
N PRO A 287 0.53 15.37 -1.62
CA PRO A 287 0.39 16.77 -1.98
C PRO A 287 1.48 17.69 -1.39
N ALA A 288 2.07 17.34 -0.25
CA ALA A 288 3.17 18.10 0.35
C ALA A 288 4.49 17.88 -0.42
N LEU A 289 4.67 16.69 -1.00
CA LEU A 289 5.86 16.34 -1.80
C LEU A 289 5.71 16.68 -3.30
N ARG A 290 4.49 16.87 -3.82
CA ARG A 290 4.21 17.27 -5.22
C ARG A 290 4.98 18.50 -5.70
N ARG A 291 5.48 19.33 -4.78
CA ARG A 291 6.15 20.60 -5.09
C ARG A 291 7.64 20.49 -5.43
N LYS A 292 8.29 19.36 -5.14
CA LYS A 292 9.73 19.20 -5.39
C LYS A 292 9.97 18.09 -6.42
N PRO A 293 10.40 18.44 -7.64
CA PRO A 293 10.76 17.44 -8.63
C PRO A 293 11.97 16.63 -8.18
N THR A 294 11.93 15.32 -8.41
CA THR A 294 13.01 14.39 -8.10
C THR A 294 13.69 13.96 -9.40
N ASP A 295 15.01 14.14 -9.46
CA ASP A 295 15.85 13.67 -10.57
C ASP A 295 16.04 12.14 -10.49
N ILE A 296 15.60 11.45 -11.55
CA ILE A 296 15.74 10.01 -11.69
C ILE A 296 16.48 9.64 -12.96
N LYS A 297 17.25 8.55 -12.89
CA LYS A 297 18.01 7.95 -13.99
C LYS A 297 17.58 6.50 -14.14
N VAL A 298 16.89 6.21 -15.24
CA VAL A 298 16.24 4.90 -15.43
C VAL A 298 16.82 4.23 -16.66
N LEU A 299 17.06 2.92 -16.59
CA LEU A 299 17.44 2.12 -17.74
C LEU A 299 16.29 2.05 -18.73
N ARG A 300 16.58 2.30 -20.02
CA ARG A 300 15.60 2.15 -21.11
C ARG A 300 14.94 0.77 -21.10
N ALA A 301 15.71 -0.27 -20.81
CA ALA A 301 15.23 -1.65 -20.71
C ALA A 301 14.13 -1.85 -19.64
N MET A 302 14.14 -1.06 -18.55
CA MET A 302 13.09 -1.11 -17.52
C MET A 302 11.76 -0.55 -18.03
N ILE A 303 11.82 0.42 -18.96
CA ILE A 303 10.65 1.02 -19.59
C ILE A 303 10.09 0.10 -20.68
N THR A 304 10.96 -0.49 -21.50
CA THR A 304 10.54 -1.37 -22.60
C THR A 304 10.11 -2.77 -22.13
N GLY A 305 10.33 -3.10 -20.85
CA GLY A 305 9.94 -4.39 -20.28
C GLY A 305 10.92 -5.53 -20.56
N SER A 306 12.17 -5.20 -20.91
CA SER A 306 13.29 -6.12 -21.07
C SER A 306 14.13 -6.21 -19.78
N ASP A 307 13.47 -6.11 -18.62
CA ASP A 307 14.15 -5.94 -17.34
C ASP A 307 14.91 -7.21 -16.90
N GLU A 308 14.42 -8.40 -17.29
CA GLU A 308 14.99 -9.71 -16.95
C GLU A 308 16.45 -9.90 -17.43
N GLU A 309 16.88 -9.15 -18.45
CA GLU A 309 18.21 -9.25 -19.06
C GLU A 309 19.23 -8.27 -18.46
N ILE A 310 18.81 -7.40 -17.54
CA ILE A 310 19.66 -6.32 -17.02
C ILE A 310 20.65 -6.86 -15.97
N PRO A 311 21.97 -6.71 -16.17
CA PRO A 311 22.97 -7.05 -15.16
C PRO A 311 22.76 -6.33 -13.82
N LEU A 312 22.94 -7.05 -12.71
CA LEU A 312 22.72 -6.56 -11.34
C LEU A 312 23.51 -5.28 -11.00
N PHE A 313 24.74 -5.13 -11.50
CA PHE A 313 25.56 -3.95 -11.25
C PHE A 313 24.95 -2.68 -11.86
N LEU A 314 24.39 -2.75 -13.08
CA LEU A 314 23.71 -1.61 -13.72
C LEU A 314 22.44 -1.20 -12.97
N ARG A 315 21.73 -2.17 -12.39
CA ARG A 315 20.57 -1.87 -11.55
C ARG A 315 20.95 -1.07 -10.31
N ARG A 316 22.09 -1.38 -9.66
CA ARG A 316 22.52 -0.67 -8.44
C ARG A 316 22.81 0.82 -8.67
N GLU A 317 23.24 1.19 -9.87
CA GLU A 317 23.61 2.57 -10.22
C GLU A 317 22.42 3.42 -10.73
N THR A 318 21.24 2.81 -10.90
CA THR A 318 20.09 3.43 -11.55
C THR A 318 18.83 3.33 -10.69
N ASP A 319 17.88 4.22 -10.93
CA ASP A 319 16.55 4.16 -10.32
C ASP A 319 15.66 3.19 -11.11
N GLU A 320 14.85 2.40 -10.41
CA GLU A 320 13.99 1.41 -11.05
C GLU A 320 12.56 1.93 -11.19
N PHE A 321 12.17 2.26 -12.42
CA PHE A 321 10.83 2.71 -12.78
C PHE A 321 10.30 1.98 -14.01
N THR A 322 8.98 1.85 -14.08
CA THR A 322 8.24 1.40 -15.26
C THR A 322 6.92 2.16 -15.35
N TYR A 323 6.10 1.92 -16.36
CA TYR A 323 4.79 2.56 -16.47
C TYR A 323 3.84 2.16 -15.33
N GLY A 324 3.14 3.17 -14.82
CA GLY A 324 2.30 3.10 -13.61
C GLY A 324 0.79 3.24 -13.86
N TYR A 325 0.34 3.40 -15.11
CA TYR A 325 -1.10 3.51 -15.42
C TYR A 325 -1.91 2.32 -14.91
N ALA A 326 -1.34 1.11 -15.00
CA ALA A 326 -1.90 -0.10 -14.44
C ALA A 326 -0.93 -0.78 -13.45
N LEU A 327 -1.47 -1.23 -12.31
CA LEU A 327 -0.75 -1.99 -11.28
C LEU A 327 -1.43 -3.34 -11.03
N THR A 328 -0.67 -4.33 -10.55
CA THR A 328 -1.30 -5.55 -10.04
C THR A 328 -1.90 -5.31 -8.66
N VAL A 329 -3.01 -5.99 -8.33
CA VAL A 329 -3.64 -5.88 -6.99
C VAL A 329 -2.64 -6.18 -5.86
N HIS A 330 -1.73 -7.14 -6.05
CA HIS A 330 -0.65 -7.43 -5.09
C HIS A 330 0.27 -6.21 -4.87
N LYS A 331 0.70 -5.53 -5.93
CA LYS A 331 1.53 -4.31 -5.83
C LYS A 331 0.74 -3.12 -5.27
N ALA A 332 -0.58 -3.18 -5.30
CA ALA A 332 -1.47 -2.14 -4.78
C ALA A 332 -1.79 -2.31 -3.28
N GLN A 333 -1.33 -3.38 -2.61
CA GLN A 333 -1.55 -3.57 -1.18
C GLN A 333 -0.93 -2.43 -0.36
N GLY A 334 -1.70 -1.90 0.60
CA GLY A 334 -1.33 -0.71 1.36
C GLY A 334 -1.51 0.62 0.61
N SER A 335 -1.85 0.61 -0.67
CA SER A 335 -2.20 1.82 -1.43
C SER A 335 -3.69 2.13 -1.34
N GLN A 336 -4.05 3.39 -1.58
CA GLN A 336 -5.44 3.84 -1.68
C GLN A 336 -5.53 4.98 -2.70
N TRP A 337 -6.59 4.99 -3.50
CA TRP A 337 -6.93 6.03 -4.48
C TRP A 337 -8.42 6.37 -4.41
N ASP A 338 -8.83 7.55 -4.88
CA ASP A 338 -10.23 7.95 -4.83
C ASP A 338 -11.07 7.16 -5.84
N ARG A 339 -10.61 7.06 -7.08
CA ARG A 339 -11.29 6.37 -8.18
C ARG A 339 -10.42 5.27 -8.78
N VAL A 340 -10.90 4.03 -8.73
CA VAL A 340 -10.18 2.85 -9.25
C VAL A 340 -10.99 2.17 -10.36
N THR A 341 -10.29 1.72 -11.41
CA THR A 341 -10.85 0.74 -12.36
C THR A 341 -10.21 -0.61 -12.12
N LEU A 342 -10.99 -1.61 -11.70
CA LEU A 342 -10.52 -2.95 -11.39
C LEU A 342 -10.99 -3.93 -12.46
N PHE A 343 -10.07 -4.46 -13.25
CA PHE A 343 -10.36 -5.57 -14.16
C PHE A 343 -10.35 -6.88 -13.38
N ASP A 344 -11.52 -7.52 -13.23
CA ASP A 344 -11.65 -8.77 -12.48
C ASP A 344 -10.87 -9.89 -13.18
N GLU A 345 -9.70 -10.21 -12.61
CA GLU A 345 -8.89 -11.36 -12.96
C GLU A 345 -8.82 -12.36 -11.80
N SER A 346 -9.79 -12.31 -10.88
CA SER A 346 -9.84 -13.13 -9.67
C SER A 346 -9.79 -14.64 -10.00
N TYR A 347 -10.26 -15.04 -11.18
CA TYR A 347 -10.19 -16.42 -11.68
C TYR A 347 -8.76 -16.98 -11.71
N ALA A 348 -7.75 -16.13 -11.87
CA ALA A 348 -6.36 -16.56 -11.91
C ALA A 348 -5.80 -16.97 -10.53
N PHE A 349 -6.54 -16.67 -9.45
CA PHE A 349 -6.08 -16.84 -8.07
C PHE A 349 -6.80 -17.96 -7.31
N ARG A 350 -7.58 -18.81 -8.00
CA ARG A 350 -8.16 -20.06 -7.46
C ARG A 350 -8.79 -19.89 -6.07
N GLU A 351 -8.24 -20.53 -5.03
CA GLU A 351 -8.70 -20.47 -3.64
C GLU A 351 -8.65 -19.06 -3.03
N HIS A 352 -7.84 -18.16 -3.58
CA HIS A 352 -7.72 -16.77 -3.18
C HIS A 352 -8.58 -15.81 -4.02
N ARG A 353 -9.49 -16.32 -4.88
CA ARG A 353 -10.37 -15.50 -5.73
C ARG A 353 -11.06 -14.37 -4.95
N ALA A 354 -11.74 -14.72 -3.85
CA ALA A 354 -12.49 -13.76 -3.05
C ALA A 354 -11.57 -12.73 -2.37
N ARG A 355 -10.43 -13.18 -1.83
CA ARG A 355 -9.42 -12.30 -1.21
C ARG A 355 -8.83 -11.33 -2.21
N TRP A 356 -8.53 -11.79 -3.42
CA TRP A 356 -8.02 -10.95 -4.50
C TRP A 356 -9.00 -9.83 -4.85
N LEU A 357 -10.26 -10.19 -5.07
CA LEU A 357 -11.28 -9.22 -5.47
C LEU A 357 -11.60 -8.25 -4.31
N TYR A 358 -11.66 -8.76 -3.08
CA TYR A 358 -11.78 -7.95 -1.87
C TYR A 358 -10.61 -6.96 -1.70
N THR A 359 -9.36 -7.40 -1.87
CA THR A 359 -8.19 -6.52 -1.81
C THR A 359 -8.27 -5.43 -2.88
N GLY A 360 -8.65 -5.77 -4.12
CA GLY A 360 -8.83 -4.80 -5.20
C GLY A 360 -9.92 -3.77 -4.91
N LEU A 361 -11.09 -4.22 -4.45
CA LEU A 361 -12.22 -3.34 -4.07
C LEU A 361 -11.79 -2.32 -3.01
N THR A 362 -11.10 -2.78 -1.97
CA THR A 362 -10.70 -1.95 -0.82
C THR A 362 -9.55 -0.97 -1.11
N ARG A 363 -9.04 -0.91 -2.35
CA ARG A 363 -8.09 0.13 -2.77
C ARG A 363 -8.77 1.44 -3.16
N ALA A 364 -10.05 1.40 -3.49
CA ALA A 364 -10.85 2.59 -3.79
C ALA A 364 -11.34 3.27 -2.51
N ALA A 365 -11.35 4.60 -2.48
CA ALA A 365 -11.85 5.40 -1.37
C ALA A 365 -13.21 6.06 -1.66
N GLN A 366 -13.51 6.39 -2.91
CA GLN A 366 -14.74 7.09 -3.30
C GLN A 366 -15.57 6.29 -4.31
N ALA A 367 -14.95 5.80 -5.39
CA ALA A 367 -15.64 5.05 -6.42
C ALA A 367 -14.79 3.95 -7.03
N ILE A 368 -15.43 2.83 -7.40
CA ILE A 368 -14.79 1.76 -8.17
C ILE A 368 -15.64 1.33 -9.36
N THR A 369 -15.00 1.19 -10.53
CA THR A 369 -15.57 0.48 -11.68
C THR A 369 -14.94 -0.91 -11.74
N VAL A 370 -15.73 -1.94 -11.49
CA VAL A 370 -15.31 -3.34 -11.65
C VAL A 370 -15.67 -3.80 -13.06
N VAL A 371 -14.69 -4.28 -13.80
CA VAL A 371 -14.86 -4.78 -15.17
C VAL A 371 -14.79 -6.30 -15.15
N VAL A 372 -15.90 -6.96 -15.47
CA VAL A 372 -16.03 -8.44 -15.51
C VAL A 372 -15.99 -9.02 -16.91
#